data_AF-A0A2M8LEI0-F1
#
_entry.id   AF-A0A2M8LEI0-F1
#
_cell.length_a   1.000
_cell.length_b   1.000
_cell.length_c   1.000
_cell.angle_alpha   90.00
_cell.angle_beta   90.00
_cell.angle_gamma   90.00
#
_symmetry.space_group_name_H-M   'P 1'
#
loop_
_entity.id
_entity.type
_entity.pdbx_description
1 polymer ?
#
loop_
_entity_poly.entity_id
_entity_poly.type
_entity_poly.pdbx_seq_one_letter_code
_entity_poly.pdbx_strand_id
1 'polypeptide(L)'
;MVISIGLIFHAFVTAVISIVAFILVYELFSRHLNHMMVSYGLFWLFTGLLWAQNAYRNAMIGFGVEDFPRFASAVMSQTTVFISGIPLYYYIGRKVFKSPLVAKILTTVAVIVGIVGSWFLAQPNGIIFEPITFFTAEAVANPISAVLFRVSIGAIIVALVYSFAVEFKTWRGGGVKAKAAGYEILYDIAIFLYVFFGVIDLAKLVTDWHLVIFRILYCAAFLMVYLSVRHQRESSTDYLFVKYEKL
;
A
#
# COMPACT_ATOMS: atom_id res chain seq x y z
N MET A 1 -14.10 6.85 31.26
CA MET A 1 -13.30 7.58 30.25
C MET A 1 -11.85 7.78 30.68
N VAL A 2 -10.91 7.11 30.01
CA VAL A 2 -9.45 7.29 30.18
C VAL A 2 -8.90 7.81 28.87
N ILE A 3 -8.25 8.98 28.90
CA ILE A 3 -7.59 9.57 27.73
C ILE A 3 -6.17 9.00 27.63
N SER A 4 -5.80 8.45 26.47
CA SER A 4 -4.45 7.97 26.16
C SER A 4 -3.76 8.90 25.17
N ILE A 5 -2.86 9.74 25.68
CA ILE A 5 -2.06 10.67 24.86
C ILE A 5 -1.20 9.91 23.84
N GLY A 6 -0.70 8.73 24.20
CA GLY A 6 0.11 7.90 23.29
C GLY A 6 -0.67 7.44 22.05
N LEU A 7 -1.93 7.00 22.23
CA LEU A 7 -2.82 6.63 21.11
C LEU A 7 -3.19 7.84 20.26
N ILE A 8 -3.41 9.00 20.87
CA ILE A 8 -3.66 10.27 20.15
C ILE A 8 -2.44 10.67 19.32
N PHE A 9 -1.24 10.56 19.88
CA PHE A 9 0.00 10.82 19.14
C PHE A 9 0.18 9.85 17.97
N HIS A 10 -0.07 8.55 18.19
CA HIS A 10 -0.04 7.57 17.11
C HIS A 10 -1.07 7.90 16.03
N ALA A 11 -2.29 8.28 16.41
CA ALA A 11 -3.33 8.71 15.48
C ALA A 11 -2.85 9.88 14.60
N PHE A 12 -2.22 10.88 15.21
CA PHE A 12 -1.63 12.02 14.49
C PHE A 12 -0.58 11.57 13.47
N VAL A 13 0.37 10.71 13.87
CA VAL A 13 1.40 10.19 12.95
C VAL A 13 0.76 9.42 11.79
N THR A 14 -0.22 8.57 12.04
CA THR A 14 -0.94 7.85 10.98
C THR A 14 -1.77 8.77 10.08
N ALA A 15 -2.30 9.88 10.62
CA ALA A 15 -3.00 10.89 9.82
C ALA A 15 -2.03 11.61 8.87
N VAL A 16 -0.82 11.96 9.33
CA VAL A 16 0.22 12.53 8.46
C VAL A 16 0.57 11.58 7.33
N ILE A 17 0.77 10.29 7.61
CA ILE A 17 1.03 9.26 6.58
C ILE A 17 -0.11 9.22 5.56
N SER A 18 -1.35 9.23 6.03
CA SER A 18 -2.55 9.24 5.17
C SER A 18 -2.63 10.48 4.28
N ILE A 19 -2.39 11.67 4.84
CA ILE A 19 -2.39 12.94 4.10
C ILE A 19 -1.33 12.91 3.00
N VAL A 20 -0.10 12.48 3.32
CA VAL A 20 0.98 12.36 2.34
C VAL A 20 0.61 11.40 1.20
N ALA A 21 -0.02 10.26 1.53
CA ALA A 21 -0.54 9.33 0.53
C ALA A 21 -1.60 9.97 -0.36
N PHE A 22 -2.55 10.73 0.20
CA PHE A 22 -3.58 11.42 -0.59
C PHE A 22 -3.01 12.54 -1.47
N ILE A 23 -2.01 13.28 -1.01
CA ILE A 23 -1.30 14.28 -1.82
C ILE A 23 -0.65 13.60 -3.03
N LEU A 24 0.03 12.46 -2.82
CA LEU A 24 0.61 11.67 -3.90
C LEU A 24 -0.47 11.22 -4.91
N VAL A 25 -1.59 10.74 -4.40
CA VAL A 25 -2.72 10.28 -5.24
C VAL A 25 -3.28 11.41 -6.09
N TYR A 26 -3.44 12.60 -5.50
CA TYR A 26 -3.84 13.81 -6.22
C TYR A 26 -2.83 14.18 -7.34
N GLU A 27 -1.54 14.16 -7.03
CA GLU A 27 -0.47 14.42 -8.01
C GLU A 27 -0.43 13.38 -9.14
N LEU A 28 -0.78 12.13 -8.86
CA LEU A 28 -0.91 11.08 -9.88
C LEU A 28 -2.13 11.33 -10.76
N PHE A 29 -3.32 11.49 -10.16
CA PHE A 29 -4.59 11.59 -10.92
C PHE A 29 -4.83 12.93 -11.60
N SER A 30 -4.13 14.00 -11.21
CA SER A 30 -4.12 15.28 -11.94
C SER A 30 -3.48 15.18 -13.33
N ARG A 31 -3.01 13.99 -13.74
CA ARG A 31 -2.33 13.71 -15.00
C ARG A 31 -3.18 12.82 -15.90
N HIS A 32 -2.92 12.87 -17.20
CA HIS A 32 -3.42 11.86 -18.14
C HIS A 32 -2.66 10.56 -17.91
N LEU A 33 -3.24 9.67 -17.10
CA LEU A 33 -2.65 8.39 -16.75
C LEU A 33 -3.12 7.28 -17.69
N ASN A 34 -2.20 6.41 -18.10
CA ASN A 34 -2.56 5.13 -18.71
C ASN A 34 -3.18 4.19 -17.66
N HIS A 35 -3.87 3.13 -18.09
CA HIS A 35 -4.54 2.19 -17.18
C HIS A 35 -3.62 1.55 -16.12
N MET A 36 -2.34 1.36 -16.44
CA MET A 36 -1.34 0.85 -15.49
C MET A 36 -1.11 1.87 -14.36
N MET A 37 -0.85 3.13 -14.68
CA MET A 37 -0.63 4.18 -13.69
C MET A 37 -1.90 4.56 -12.93
N VAL A 38 -3.08 4.43 -13.54
CA VAL A 38 -4.36 4.52 -12.82
C VAL A 38 -4.41 3.48 -11.71
N SER A 39 -4.04 2.23 -12.01
CA SER A 39 -4.02 1.16 -11.01
C SER A 39 -2.97 1.40 -9.93
N TYR A 40 -1.81 1.91 -10.30
CA TYR A 40 -0.80 2.37 -9.33
C TYR A 40 -1.35 3.46 -8.39
N GLY A 41 -2.06 4.46 -8.93
CA GLY A 41 -2.71 5.51 -8.14
C GLY A 41 -3.81 4.96 -7.22
N LEU A 42 -4.62 4.01 -7.70
CA LEU A 42 -5.65 3.35 -6.88
C LEU A 42 -5.04 2.56 -5.71
N PHE A 43 -3.91 1.90 -5.90
CA PHE A 43 -3.19 1.24 -4.81
C PHE A 43 -2.81 2.23 -3.70
N TRP A 44 -2.25 3.39 -4.06
CA TRP A 44 -1.91 4.43 -3.09
C TRP A 44 -3.14 5.09 -2.47
N LEU A 45 -4.26 5.19 -3.20
CA LEU A 45 -5.53 5.67 -2.67
C LEU A 45 -6.04 4.77 -1.54
N PHE A 46 -6.10 3.45 -1.77
CA PHE A 46 -6.53 2.50 -0.73
C PHE A 46 -5.55 2.44 0.44
N THR A 47 -4.25 2.62 0.17
CA THR A 47 -3.23 2.80 1.21
C THR A 47 -3.54 4.03 2.06
N GLY A 48 -3.83 5.19 1.45
CA GLY A 48 -4.22 6.40 2.17
C GLY A 48 -5.47 6.21 3.03
N LEU A 49 -6.49 5.52 2.49
CA LEU A 49 -7.72 5.17 3.21
C LEU A 49 -7.46 4.25 4.41
N LEU A 50 -6.60 3.24 4.26
CA LEU A 50 -6.19 2.36 5.36
C LEU A 50 -5.59 3.17 6.52
N TRP A 51 -4.65 4.06 6.21
CA TRP A 51 -4.01 4.89 7.24
C TRP A 51 -4.99 5.90 7.86
N ALA A 52 -5.94 6.44 7.09
CA ALA A 52 -7.00 7.30 7.62
C ALA A 52 -7.89 6.54 8.62
N GLN A 53 -8.28 5.31 8.30
CA GLN A 53 -9.08 4.46 9.19
C GLN A 53 -8.31 4.10 10.46
N ASN A 54 -7.01 3.77 10.36
CA ASN A 54 -6.16 3.51 11.51
C ASN A 54 -6.00 4.76 12.39
N ALA A 55 -5.83 5.94 11.79
CA ALA A 55 -5.78 7.21 12.51
C ALA A 55 -7.08 7.48 13.27
N TYR A 56 -8.22 7.34 12.59
CA TYR A 56 -9.54 7.50 13.19
C TYR A 56 -9.75 6.54 14.36
N ARG A 57 -9.44 5.24 14.18
CA ARG A 57 -9.53 4.23 15.25
C ARG A 57 -8.70 4.60 16.47
N ASN A 58 -7.42 4.91 16.26
CA ASN A 58 -6.51 5.26 17.35
C ASN A 58 -6.94 6.55 18.06
N ALA A 59 -7.48 7.53 17.33
CA ALA A 59 -8.03 8.75 17.92
C ALA A 59 -9.26 8.44 18.79
N MET A 60 -10.24 7.70 18.27
CA MET A 60 -11.47 7.37 19.01
C MET A 60 -11.19 6.58 20.29
N ILE A 61 -10.30 5.59 20.22
CA ILE A 61 -9.88 4.82 21.40
C ILE A 61 -9.04 5.71 22.34
N GLY A 62 -8.14 6.54 21.79
CA GLY A 62 -7.29 7.44 22.56
C GLY A 62 -8.06 8.53 23.32
N PHE A 63 -9.16 9.04 22.77
CA PHE A 63 -10.07 9.95 23.47
C PHE A 63 -11.02 9.25 24.44
N GLY A 64 -10.96 7.92 24.55
CA GLY A 64 -11.74 7.15 25.51
C GLY A 64 -13.21 6.99 25.14
N VAL A 65 -13.55 6.92 23.84
CA VAL A 65 -14.93 6.68 23.38
C VAL A 65 -15.32 5.22 23.70
N GLU A 66 -16.24 5.05 24.66
CA GLU A 66 -16.55 3.75 25.27
C GLU A 66 -17.28 2.79 24.29
N ASP A 67 -18.16 3.30 23.44
CA ASP A 67 -18.95 2.50 22.46
C ASP A 67 -18.35 2.47 21.05
N PHE A 68 -17.04 2.73 20.91
CA PHE A 68 -16.41 2.70 19.59
C PHE A 68 -16.47 1.27 18.99
N PRO A 69 -16.99 1.09 17.75
CA PRO A 69 -17.17 -0.23 17.14
C PRO A 69 -15.82 -0.82 16.67
N ARG A 70 -15.01 -1.29 17.63
CA ARG A 70 -13.65 -1.81 17.42
C ARG A 70 -13.60 -2.93 16.38
N PHE A 71 -14.57 -3.84 16.40
CA PHE A 71 -14.64 -4.96 15.46
C PHE A 71 -14.88 -4.50 14.04
N ALA A 72 -15.92 -3.69 13.81
CA ALA A 72 -16.22 -3.16 12.47
C ALA A 72 -15.04 -2.35 11.92
N SER A 73 -14.44 -1.49 12.75
CA SER A 73 -13.25 -0.71 12.36
C SER A 73 -12.06 -1.61 11.99
N ALA A 74 -11.78 -2.67 12.77
CA ALA A 74 -10.70 -3.60 12.46
C ALA A 74 -10.97 -4.38 11.16
N VAL A 75 -12.19 -4.88 10.96
CA VAL A 75 -12.60 -5.57 9.72
C VAL A 75 -12.45 -4.64 8.52
N MET A 76 -12.88 -3.38 8.62
CA MET A 76 -12.76 -2.39 7.54
C MET A 76 -11.31 -2.13 7.16
N SER A 77 -10.41 -1.95 8.13
CA SER A 77 -8.98 -1.75 7.86
C SER A 77 -8.36 -2.96 7.18
N GLN A 78 -8.60 -4.17 7.70
CA GLN A 78 -8.05 -5.39 7.11
C GLN A 78 -8.65 -5.69 5.72
N THR A 79 -9.93 -5.38 5.50
CA THR A 79 -10.57 -5.47 4.18
C THR A 79 -9.94 -4.47 3.21
N THR A 80 -9.62 -3.26 3.66
CA THR A 80 -8.96 -2.24 2.83
C THR A 80 -7.57 -2.69 2.40
N VAL A 81 -6.84 -3.43 3.24
CA VAL A 81 -5.58 -4.09 2.85
C VAL A 81 -5.80 -5.04 1.67
N PHE A 82 -6.80 -5.92 1.74
CA PHE A 82 -7.12 -6.82 0.63
C PHE A 82 -7.54 -6.08 -0.64
N ILE A 83 -8.38 -5.05 -0.51
CA ILE A 83 -8.84 -4.24 -1.64
C ILE A 83 -7.66 -3.52 -2.30
N SER A 84 -6.69 -3.02 -1.53
CA SER A 84 -5.48 -2.39 -2.07
C SER A 84 -4.64 -3.34 -2.93
N GLY A 85 -4.71 -4.65 -2.67
CA GLY A 85 -4.04 -5.66 -3.48
C GLY A 85 -4.57 -5.76 -4.91
N ILE A 86 -5.88 -5.56 -5.11
CA ILE A 86 -6.55 -5.68 -6.43
C ILE A 86 -5.89 -4.79 -7.50
N PRO A 87 -5.82 -3.46 -7.33
CA PRO A 87 -5.17 -2.59 -8.31
C PRO A 87 -3.65 -2.86 -8.41
N LEU A 88 -3.00 -3.31 -7.34
CA LEU A 88 -1.58 -3.65 -7.34
C LEU A 88 -1.28 -4.87 -8.24
N TYR A 89 -2.13 -5.90 -8.21
CA TYR A 89 -2.03 -7.05 -9.11
C TYR A 89 -2.24 -6.67 -10.58
N TYR A 90 -3.16 -5.75 -10.87
CA TYR A 90 -3.31 -5.23 -12.23
C TYR A 90 -2.04 -4.49 -12.68
N TYR A 91 -1.52 -3.59 -11.84
CA TYR A 91 -0.31 -2.82 -12.11
C TYR A 91 0.88 -3.74 -12.43
N ILE A 92 1.18 -4.69 -11.53
CA ILE A 92 2.29 -5.64 -11.69
C ILE A 92 2.07 -6.55 -12.90
N GLY A 93 0.83 -7.02 -13.11
CA GLY A 93 0.48 -7.86 -14.25
C GLY A 93 0.76 -7.16 -15.59
N ARG A 94 0.40 -5.88 -15.72
CA ARG A 94 0.70 -5.07 -16.91
C ARG A 94 2.19 -4.81 -17.04
N LYS A 95 2.88 -4.49 -15.95
CA LYS A 95 4.29 -4.12 -15.96
C LYS A 95 5.19 -5.31 -16.33
N VAL A 96 5.03 -6.44 -15.63
CA VAL A 96 5.90 -7.61 -15.77
C VAL A 96 5.61 -8.40 -17.04
N PHE A 97 4.34 -8.69 -17.32
CA PHE A 97 3.95 -9.57 -18.43
C PHE A 97 3.61 -8.81 -19.71
N LYS A 98 3.47 -7.48 -19.65
CA LYS A 98 3.11 -6.63 -20.79
C LYS A 98 1.81 -7.05 -21.50
N SER A 99 0.96 -7.82 -20.82
CA SER A 99 -0.26 -8.40 -21.37
C SER A 99 -1.49 -7.93 -20.59
N PRO A 100 -2.50 -7.31 -21.26
CA PRO A 100 -3.74 -6.94 -20.61
C PRO A 100 -4.53 -8.16 -20.11
N LEU A 101 -4.42 -9.30 -20.80
CA LEU A 101 -5.13 -10.52 -20.41
C LEU A 101 -4.56 -11.09 -19.11
N VAL A 102 -3.23 -11.22 -19.00
CA VAL A 102 -2.59 -11.72 -17.77
C VAL A 102 -2.88 -10.79 -16.59
N ALA A 103 -2.82 -9.48 -16.79
CA ALA A 103 -3.17 -8.51 -15.74
C ALA A 103 -4.61 -8.68 -15.25
N LYS A 104 -5.58 -8.87 -16.17
CA LYS A 104 -6.98 -9.14 -15.81
C LYS A 104 -7.11 -10.44 -15.02
N ILE A 105 -6.47 -11.53 -15.45
CA ILE A 105 -6.50 -12.82 -14.74
C ILE A 105 -5.96 -12.66 -13.31
N LEU A 106 -4.78 -12.04 -13.15
CA LEU A 106 -4.18 -11.80 -11.84
C LEU A 106 -5.08 -10.94 -10.95
N THR A 107 -5.72 -9.92 -11.53
CA THR A 107 -6.67 -9.06 -10.82
C THR A 107 -7.90 -9.85 -10.37
N THR A 108 -8.45 -10.72 -11.20
CA THR A 108 -9.58 -11.60 -10.84
C THR A 108 -9.19 -12.53 -9.69
N VAL A 109 -8.00 -13.13 -9.74
CA VAL A 109 -7.48 -13.95 -8.63
C VAL A 109 -7.37 -13.12 -7.35
N ALA A 110 -6.84 -11.90 -7.44
CA ALA A 110 -6.73 -10.98 -6.29
C ALA A 110 -8.11 -10.60 -5.73
N VAL A 111 -9.13 -10.39 -6.57
CA VAL A 111 -10.51 -10.15 -6.16
C VAL A 111 -11.06 -11.35 -5.39
N ILE A 112 -10.89 -12.57 -5.91
CA ILE A 112 -11.36 -13.80 -5.24
C ILE A 112 -10.67 -13.94 -3.89
N VAL A 113 -9.34 -13.79 -3.83
CA VAL A 113 -8.59 -13.85 -2.58
C VAL A 113 -9.04 -12.76 -1.60
N GLY A 114 -9.30 -11.55 -2.10
CA GLY A 114 -9.78 -10.43 -1.28
C GLY A 114 -11.17 -10.69 -0.70
N ILE A 115 -12.10 -11.23 -1.49
CA ILE A 115 -13.44 -11.63 -1.04
C ILE A 115 -13.35 -12.72 0.02
N VAL A 116 -12.62 -13.80 -0.27
CA VAL A 116 -12.47 -14.92 0.66
C VAL A 116 -11.77 -14.47 1.95
N GLY A 117 -10.69 -13.71 1.85
CA GLY A 117 -9.98 -13.15 3.00
C GLY A 117 -10.86 -12.25 3.85
N SER A 118 -11.65 -11.37 3.24
CA SER A 118 -12.59 -10.48 3.92
C SER A 118 -13.77 -11.23 4.56
N TRP A 119 -14.26 -12.28 3.90
CA TRP A 119 -15.28 -13.16 4.46
C TRP A 119 -14.80 -13.80 5.77
N PHE A 120 -13.57 -14.34 5.81
CA PHE A 120 -12.99 -14.89 7.03
C PHE A 120 -12.78 -13.84 8.13
N LEU A 121 -12.44 -12.59 7.78
CA LEU A 121 -12.33 -11.50 8.76
C LEU A 121 -13.67 -11.17 9.43
N ALA A 122 -14.79 -11.30 8.70
CA ALA A 122 -16.12 -11.02 9.19
C ALA A 122 -16.73 -12.15 10.05
N GLN A 123 -16.13 -13.35 10.06
CA GLN A 123 -16.60 -14.47 10.88
C GLN A 123 -16.33 -14.25 12.37
N PRO A 124 -17.02 -14.98 13.27
CA PRO A 124 -16.61 -15.08 14.67
C PRO A 124 -15.14 -15.49 14.78
N ASN A 125 -14.36 -14.80 15.62
CA ASN A 125 -12.90 -14.96 15.74
C ASN A 125 -12.10 -14.60 14.47
N GLY A 126 -12.72 -13.92 13.50
CA GLY A 126 -12.06 -13.45 12.29
C GLY A 126 -11.01 -12.36 12.54
N ILE A 127 -11.16 -11.64 13.66
CA ILE A 127 -10.24 -10.63 14.18
C ILE A 127 -9.83 -11.01 15.60
N ILE A 128 -8.53 -10.94 15.88
CA ILE A 128 -7.95 -11.16 17.20
C ILE A 128 -7.51 -9.80 17.75
N PHE A 129 -8.09 -9.38 18.88
CA PHE A 129 -7.72 -8.12 19.51
C PHE A 129 -6.51 -8.34 20.42
N GLU A 130 -5.45 -7.58 20.16
CA GLU A 130 -4.32 -7.50 21.06
C GLU A 130 -4.65 -6.61 22.27
N PRO A 131 -3.97 -6.81 23.41
CA PRO A 131 -4.06 -5.90 24.54
C PRO A 131 -3.73 -4.47 24.09
N ILE A 132 -4.56 -3.50 24.49
CA ILE A 132 -4.29 -2.09 24.22
C ILE A 132 -3.07 -1.67 25.03
N THR A 133 -2.04 -1.15 24.35
CA THR A 133 -0.88 -0.51 24.98
C THR A 133 -1.02 1.00 24.99
N PHE A 134 -0.07 1.70 25.62
CA PHE A 134 -0.06 3.16 25.62
C PHE A 134 -0.02 3.76 24.20
N PHE A 135 0.68 3.11 23.26
CA PHE A 135 0.78 3.56 21.87
C PHE A 135 -0.01 2.74 20.85
N THR A 136 -0.57 1.57 21.18
CA THR A 136 -1.19 0.70 20.17
C THR A 136 -2.54 0.12 20.60
N ALA A 137 -3.50 0.15 19.68
CA ALA A 137 -4.83 -0.44 19.86
C ALA A 137 -5.21 -1.27 18.62
N GLU A 138 -4.32 -2.19 18.26
CA GLU A 138 -4.38 -2.91 16.99
C GLU A 138 -5.12 -4.24 17.12
N ALA A 139 -5.52 -4.76 15.97
CA ALA A 139 -6.12 -6.08 15.87
C ALA A 139 -5.45 -6.85 14.71
N VAL A 140 -5.29 -8.14 14.92
CA VAL A 140 -4.63 -9.05 13.99
C VAL A 140 -5.69 -9.86 13.25
N ALA A 141 -5.44 -10.11 11.97
CA ALA A 141 -6.28 -11.01 11.18
C ALA A 141 -6.18 -12.44 11.71
N ASN A 142 -7.26 -13.22 11.58
CA ASN A 142 -7.20 -14.65 11.83
C ASN A 142 -6.11 -15.34 10.96
N PRO A 143 -5.63 -16.53 11.35
CA PRO A 143 -4.56 -17.22 10.64
C PRO A 143 -4.82 -17.47 9.15
N ILE A 144 -6.08 -17.74 8.76
CA ILE A 144 -6.45 -18.01 7.36
C ILE A 144 -6.28 -16.75 6.52
N SER A 145 -6.89 -15.64 6.95
CA SER A 145 -6.74 -14.34 6.30
C SER A 145 -5.27 -13.89 6.27
N ALA A 146 -4.50 -14.15 7.34
CA ALA A 146 -3.08 -13.86 7.38
C ALA A 146 -2.26 -14.68 6.37
N VAL A 147 -2.55 -15.98 6.20
CA VAL A 147 -1.92 -16.84 5.19
C VAL A 147 -2.26 -16.36 3.78
N LEU A 148 -3.52 -16.07 3.50
CA LEU A 148 -3.95 -15.54 2.20
C LEU A 148 -3.19 -14.24 1.86
N PHE A 149 -3.11 -13.31 2.81
CA PHE A 149 -2.32 -12.09 2.64
C PHE A 149 -0.83 -12.39 2.36
N ARG A 150 -0.20 -13.27 3.14
CA ARG A 150 1.23 -13.62 2.99
C ARG A 150 1.54 -14.27 1.65
N VAL A 151 0.67 -15.15 1.16
CA VAL A 151 0.84 -15.79 -0.16
C VAL A 151 0.69 -14.74 -1.26
N SER A 152 -0.33 -13.88 -1.17
CA SER A 152 -0.54 -12.82 -2.15
C SER A 152 0.62 -11.84 -2.22
N ILE A 153 1.08 -11.39 -1.06
CA ILE A 153 2.16 -10.42 -0.98
C ILE A 153 3.51 -11.02 -1.40
N GLY A 154 3.74 -12.30 -1.12
CA GLY A 154 4.92 -13.03 -1.58
C GLY A 154 5.01 -13.07 -3.11
N ALA A 155 3.89 -13.33 -3.80
CA ALA A 155 3.84 -13.31 -5.26
C ALA A 155 4.15 -11.91 -5.83
N ILE A 156 3.64 -10.85 -5.19
CA ILE A 156 3.94 -9.45 -5.52
C ILE A 156 5.43 -9.16 -5.37
N ILE A 157 6.03 -9.54 -4.24
CA ILE A 157 7.45 -9.30 -3.97
C ILE A 157 8.32 -9.97 -5.03
N VAL A 158 8.04 -11.24 -5.37
CA VAL A 158 8.79 -11.96 -6.42
C VAL A 158 8.69 -11.24 -7.76
N ALA A 159 7.49 -10.78 -8.13
CA ALA A 159 7.27 -10.05 -9.38
C ALA A 159 7.99 -8.69 -9.40
N LEU A 160 8.03 -7.96 -8.28
CA LEU A 160 8.76 -6.70 -8.14
C LEU A 160 10.27 -6.91 -8.23
N VAL A 161 10.82 -7.96 -7.61
CA VAL A 161 12.25 -8.30 -7.71
C VAL A 161 12.63 -8.61 -9.15
N TYR A 162 11.79 -9.37 -9.86
CA TYR A 162 11.99 -9.63 -11.29
C TYR A 162 11.95 -8.34 -12.11
N SER A 163 10.93 -7.49 -11.90
CA SER A 163 10.79 -6.19 -12.58
C SER A 163 12.02 -5.31 -12.35
N PHE A 164 12.44 -5.18 -11.10
CA PHE A 164 13.63 -4.43 -10.70
C PHE A 164 14.88 -4.92 -11.43
N ALA A 165 15.12 -6.23 -11.51
CA ALA A 165 16.29 -6.79 -12.18
C ALA A 165 16.30 -6.46 -13.69
N VAL A 166 15.15 -6.52 -14.35
CA VAL A 166 15.00 -6.19 -15.78
C VAL A 166 15.24 -4.71 -16.04
N GLU A 167 14.62 -3.82 -15.26
CA GLU A 167 14.74 -2.38 -15.43
C GLU A 167 16.15 -1.90 -15.02
N PHE A 168 16.75 -2.48 -13.98
CA PHE A 168 18.13 -2.18 -13.58
C PHE A 168 19.14 -2.51 -14.68
N LYS A 169 18.98 -3.66 -15.34
CA LYS A 169 19.81 -4.03 -16.49
C LYS A 169 19.65 -3.02 -17.64
N THR A 170 18.42 -2.58 -17.90
CA THR A 170 18.11 -1.59 -18.94
C THR A 170 18.68 -0.22 -18.61
N TRP A 171 18.61 0.20 -17.35
CA TRP A 171 19.19 1.45 -16.87
C TRP A 171 20.72 1.44 -16.99
N ARG A 172 21.38 0.36 -16.55
CA ARG A 172 22.84 0.21 -16.62
C ARG A 172 23.38 0.10 -18.05
N GLY A 173 22.59 -0.47 -18.97
CA GLY A 173 22.96 -0.61 -20.38
C GLY A 173 23.09 0.71 -21.14
N GLY A 174 22.63 1.83 -20.57
CA GLY A 174 22.68 3.14 -21.21
C GLY A 174 21.74 3.28 -22.41
N GLY A 175 21.62 4.51 -22.93
CA GLY A 175 20.80 4.85 -24.10
C GLY A 175 19.46 5.53 -23.78
N VAL A 176 18.67 5.79 -24.82
CA VAL A 176 17.45 6.63 -24.76
C VAL A 176 16.41 6.11 -23.74
N LYS A 177 16.38 4.79 -23.49
CA LYS A 177 15.44 4.15 -22.57
C LYS A 177 15.90 4.17 -21.11
N ALA A 178 17.16 4.50 -20.81
CA ALA A 178 17.71 4.41 -19.47
C ALA A 178 17.01 5.35 -18.48
N LYS A 179 16.69 6.58 -18.89
CA LYS A 179 15.99 7.55 -18.01
C LYS A 179 14.60 7.05 -17.60
N ALA A 180 13.85 6.47 -18.52
CA ALA A 180 12.54 5.90 -18.24
C ALA A 180 12.65 4.68 -17.30
N ALA A 181 13.62 3.80 -17.52
CA ALA A 181 13.89 2.66 -16.64
C ALA A 181 14.24 3.09 -15.21
N GLY A 182 14.98 4.20 -15.05
CA GLY A 182 15.30 4.78 -13.75
C GLY A 182 14.06 5.15 -12.93
N TYR A 183 13.05 5.78 -13.54
CA TYR A 183 11.79 6.10 -12.85
C TYR A 183 10.98 4.84 -12.51
N GLU A 184 10.96 3.86 -13.41
CA GLU A 184 10.27 2.58 -13.18
C GLU A 184 10.86 1.79 -12.01
N ILE A 185 12.18 1.86 -11.81
CA ILE A 185 12.87 1.29 -10.66
C ILE A 185 12.40 1.95 -9.36
N LEU A 186 12.26 3.29 -9.34
CA LEU A 186 11.81 4.00 -8.14
C LEU A 186 10.37 3.66 -7.77
N TYR A 187 9.48 3.45 -8.76
CA TYR A 187 8.14 2.93 -8.50
C TYR A 187 8.16 1.53 -7.88
N ASP A 188 9.01 0.63 -8.38
CA ASP A 188 9.15 -0.72 -7.83
C ASP A 188 9.70 -0.70 -6.40
N ILE A 189 10.71 0.13 -6.13
CA ILE A 189 11.27 0.29 -4.79
C ILE A 189 10.21 0.84 -3.82
N ALA A 190 9.42 1.83 -4.24
CA ALA A 190 8.39 2.42 -3.38
C ALA A 190 7.32 1.39 -2.98
N ILE A 191 6.82 0.60 -3.93
CA ILE A 191 5.89 -0.51 -3.63
C ILE A 191 6.59 -1.52 -2.74
N PHE A 192 7.81 -1.95 -3.08
CA PHE A 192 8.55 -2.95 -2.33
C PHE A 192 8.73 -2.53 -0.87
N LEU A 193 9.17 -1.30 -0.60
CA LEU A 193 9.35 -0.78 0.76
C LEU A 193 8.02 -0.76 1.53
N TYR A 194 6.95 -0.25 0.90
CA TYR A 194 5.63 -0.23 1.53
C TYR A 194 5.15 -1.64 1.88
N VAL A 195 5.25 -2.56 0.93
CA VAL A 195 4.83 -3.95 1.08
C VAL A 195 5.68 -4.68 2.13
N PHE A 196 6.99 -4.53 2.08
CA PHE A 196 7.92 -5.17 3.01
C PHE A 196 7.68 -4.69 4.45
N PHE A 197 7.53 -3.38 4.66
CA PHE A 197 7.16 -2.85 5.96
C PHE A 197 5.77 -3.29 6.39
N GLY A 198 4.82 -3.42 5.46
CA GLY A 198 3.48 -3.96 5.72
C GLY A 198 3.51 -5.38 6.25
N VAL A 199 4.41 -6.23 5.75
CA VAL A 199 4.61 -7.61 6.26
C VAL A 199 5.13 -7.60 7.69
N ILE A 200 6.11 -6.74 8.00
CA ILE A 200 6.67 -6.60 9.35
C ILE A 200 5.60 -6.10 10.34
N ASP A 201 4.82 -5.10 9.94
CA ASP A 201 3.75 -4.52 10.75
C ASP A 201 2.62 -5.55 11.01
N LEU A 202 2.19 -6.28 9.97
CA LEU A 202 1.19 -7.34 10.11
C LEU A 202 1.69 -8.49 11.00
N ALA A 203 2.98 -8.86 10.91
CA ALA A 203 3.58 -9.88 11.74
C ALA A 203 3.79 -9.43 13.20
N LYS A 204 3.50 -8.17 13.53
CA LYS A 204 3.65 -7.58 14.87
C LYS A 204 5.06 -7.75 15.43
N LEU A 205 6.07 -7.73 14.55
CA LEU A 205 7.48 -7.81 14.94
C LEU A 205 7.95 -6.52 15.63
N VAL A 206 7.27 -5.40 15.37
CA VAL A 206 7.51 -4.10 16.00
C VAL A 206 6.21 -3.67 16.69
N THR A 207 6.28 -3.35 17.97
CA THR A 207 5.12 -2.97 18.79
C THR A 207 5.39 -1.69 19.58
N ASP A 208 4.32 -1.13 20.15
CA ASP A 208 4.35 0.03 21.03
C ASP A 208 4.98 1.28 20.38
N TRP A 209 5.81 2.06 21.10
CA TRP A 209 6.37 3.31 20.56
C TRP A 209 7.28 3.11 19.34
N HIS A 210 7.97 1.97 19.25
CA HIS A 210 8.80 1.63 18.10
C HIS A 210 7.97 1.51 16.81
N LEU A 211 6.71 1.06 16.92
CA LEU A 211 5.80 0.95 15.78
C LEU A 211 5.51 2.33 15.19
N VAL A 212 5.38 3.35 16.03
CA VAL A 212 5.12 4.72 15.58
C VAL A 212 6.30 5.24 14.74
N ILE A 213 7.53 5.03 15.20
CA ILE A 213 8.74 5.40 14.47
C ILE A 213 8.86 4.60 13.18
N PHE A 214 8.64 3.29 13.27
CA PHE A 214 8.66 2.40 12.10
C PHE A 214 7.67 2.86 11.04
N ARG A 215 6.47 3.31 11.44
CA ARG A 215 5.45 3.80 10.51
C ARG A 215 5.82 5.10 9.82
N ILE A 216 6.62 5.96 10.44
CA ILE A 216 7.16 7.16 9.76
C ILE A 216 8.02 6.75 8.55
N LEU A 217 8.65 5.56 8.55
CA LEU A 217 9.41 5.09 7.40
C LEU A 217 8.55 4.84 6.16
N TYR A 218 7.22 4.65 6.30
CA TYR A 218 6.32 4.62 5.14
C TYR A 218 6.36 5.94 4.36
N CYS A 219 6.62 7.09 5.02
CA CYS A 219 6.82 8.38 4.36
C CYS A 219 7.96 8.35 3.32
N ALA A 220 8.99 7.53 3.52
CA ALA A 220 10.06 7.37 2.55
C ALA A 220 9.56 6.77 1.23
N ALA A 221 8.66 5.77 1.29
CA ALA A 221 8.06 5.19 0.10
C ALA A 221 7.27 6.24 -0.68
N PHE A 222 6.41 7.01 -0.01
CA PHE A 222 5.63 8.09 -0.64
C PHE A 222 6.52 9.19 -1.23
N LEU A 223 7.59 9.57 -0.52
CA LEU A 223 8.54 10.56 -0.99
C LEU A 223 9.26 10.09 -2.26
N MET A 224 9.67 8.83 -2.34
CA MET A 224 10.28 8.27 -3.56
C MET A 224 9.32 8.35 -4.75
N VAL A 225 8.04 8.02 -4.55
CA VAL A 225 7.05 8.18 -5.62
C VAL A 225 6.90 9.63 -6.00
N TYR A 226 6.71 10.53 -5.04
CA TYR A 226 6.53 11.95 -5.28
C TYR A 226 7.71 12.56 -6.06
N LEU A 227 8.94 12.24 -5.66
CA LEU A 227 10.16 12.70 -6.35
C LEU A 227 10.21 12.16 -7.78
N SER A 228 9.91 10.87 -7.99
CA SER A 228 9.87 10.25 -9.32
C SER A 228 8.85 10.96 -10.22
N VAL A 229 7.65 11.17 -9.69
CA VAL A 229 6.52 11.83 -10.33
C VAL A 229 6.85 13.28 -10.67
N ARG A 230 7.56 14.02 -9.80
CA ARG A 230 7.95 15.42 -10.02
C ARG A 230 9.13 15.57 -10.98
N HIS A 231 10.20 14.78 -10.83
CA HIS A 231 11.32 14.79 -11.77
C HIS A 231 10.90 14.35 -13.18
N GLN A 232 9.97 13.40 -13.27
CA GLN A 232 9.39 13.01 -14.56
C GLN A 232 8.74 14.22 -15.22
N ARG A 233 7.93 15.02 -14.49
CA ARG A 233 7.27 16.24 -14.97
C ARG A 233 8.26 17.29 -15.46
N GLU A 234 9.31 17.56 -14.69
CA GLU A 234 10.36 18.53 -15.05
C GLU A 234 11.19 18.05 -16.26
N SER A 235 11.25 16.74 -16.50
CA SER A 235 11.96 16.14 -17.64
C SER A 235 11.12 15.90 -18.89
N SER A 236 9.78 15.94 -18.78
CA SER A 236 8.86 15.51 -19.83
C SER A 236 8.18 16.69 -20.51
N THR A 237 8.97 17.48 -21.24
CA THR A 237 8.45 18.13 -22.44
C THR A 237 8.21 17.12 -23.58
N ASP A 238 8.78 15.87 -23.57
CA ASP A 238 8.67 15.01 -24.78
C ASP A 238 8.56 13.46 -24.69
N TYR A 239 8.79 12.75 -23.57
CA TYR A 239 9.18 11.31 -23.72
C TYR A 239 8.23 10.19 -23.27
N LEU A 240 7.03 10.46 -22.72
CA LEU A 240 6.17 9.38 -22.19
C LEU A 240 4.79 9.20 -22.83
N PHE A 241 4.39 10.07 -23.77
CA PHE A 241 3.12 9.89 -24.47
C PHE A 241 3.20 8.87 -25.64
N VAL A 242 4.40 8.61 -26.18
CA VAL A 242 4.54 7.81 -27.41
C VAL A 242 4.64 6.29 -27.17
N LYS A 243 5.02 5.83 -25.97
CA LYS A 243 5.39 4.41 -25.75
C LYS A 243 4.20 3.48 -25.50
N TYR A 244 3.04 4.00 -25.09
CA TYR A 244 1.87 3.18 -24.73
C TYR A 244 0.65 3.38 -25.64
N GLU A 245 0.73 4.25 -26.64
CA GLU A 245 -0.33 4.44 -27.65
C GLU A 245 -0.23 3.44 -28.82
N LYS A 246 0.82 2.61 -28.87
CA LYS A 246 1.08 1.67 -29.98
C LYS A 246 1.00 0.18 -29.61
N LEU A 247 0.32 -0.17 -28.51
CA LEU A 247 0.03 -1.56 -28.10
C LEU A 247 -1.39 -1.66 -27.52
#